data_AF-A0A1J3K830-F1
#
_entry.id   AF-A0A1J3K830-F1
#
_cell.length_a   1.000
_cell.length_b   1.000
_cell.length_c   1.000
_cell.angle_alpha   90.00
_cell.angle_beta   90.00
_cell.angle_gamma   90.00
#
_symmetry.space_group_name_H-M   'P 1'
#
loop_
_entity.id
_entity.type
_entity.pdbx_description
1 polymer ?
#
loop_
_entity_poly.entity_id
_entity_poly.type
_entity_poly.pdbx_seq_one_letter_code
_entity_poly.pdbx_strand_id
1 'polypeptide(L)'
;ADVISRTAFGSSYKEGQRIFELQAELAQLIMLSIQGAFIPGYRYLPTKNNTRMKAADSEIQVILRGIINKRLRAREAGEAPSNDLLGILLESNMVQAKGNGMSIKDVMEECKLF
;
A
#
# COMPACT_ATOMS: atom_id res chain seq x y z
N ALA A 1 0.36 2.44 14.58
CA ALA A 1 0.86 1.69 13.41
C ALA A 1 1.05 0.20 13.69
N ASP A 2 1.66 -0.23 14.81
CA ASP A 2 1.99 -1.65 15.06
C ASP A 2 0.79 -2.62 15.03
N VAL A 3 -0.30 -2.31 15.74
CA VAL A 3 -1.51 -3.17 15.75
C VAL A 3 -2.12 -3.32 14.35
N ILE A 4 -2.37 -2.19 13.67
CA ILE A 4 -2.96 -2.17 12.32
C ILE A 4 -2.04 -2.90 11.31
N SER A 5 -0.72 -2.72 11.43
CA SER A 5 0.25 -3.38 10.55
C SER A 5 0.29 -4.89 10.76
N ARG A 6 0.17 -5.36 12.01
CA ARG A 6 0.08 -6.79 12.32
C ARG A 6 -1.22 -7.40 11.82
N THR A 7 -2.34 -6.69 11.94
CA THR A 7 -3.64 -7.17 11.43
C THR A 7 -3.69 -7.16 9.91
N ALA A 8 -3.08 -6.16 9.25
CA ALA A 8 -3.12 -6.01 7.81
C ALA A 8 -2.11 -6.89 7.07
N PHE A 9 -0.88 -7.00 7.61
CA PHE A 9 0.27 -7.61 6.92
C PHE A 9 0.92 -8.77 7.69
N GLY A 10 0.41 -9.12 8.88
CA GLY A 10 0.81 -10.30 9.64
C GLY A 10 2.31 -10.36 9.89
N SER A 11 2.98 -11.36 9.29
CA SER A 11 4.42 -11.56 9.41
C SER A 11 5.26 -10.44 8.77
N SER A 12 4.66 -9.63 7.89
CA SER A 12 5.30 -8.47 7.23
C SER A 12 4.91 -7.14 7.91
N TYR A 13 4.60 -7.16 9.21
CA TYR A 13 4.15 -5.99 9.95
C TYR A 13 5.18 -4.86 10.01
N LYS A 14 6.48 -5.14 9.91
CA LYS A 14 7.52 -4.10 9.93
C LYS A 14 7.48 -3.27 8.65
N GLU A 15 7.35 -3.95 7.51
CA GLU A 15 7.12 -3.34 6.21
C GLU A 15 5.77 -2.60 6.19
N GLY A 16 4.73 -3.19 6.78
CA GLY A 16 3.43 -2.55 7.00
C GLY A 16 3.55 -1.25 7.81
N GLN A 17 4.30 -1.27 8.91
CA GLN A 17 4.50 -0.10 9.75
C GLN A 17 5.14 1.05 8.96
N ARG A 18 6.11 0.74 8.10
CA ARG A 18 6.74 1.73 7.22
C ARG A 18 5.75 2.35 6.24
N ILE A 19 4.81 1.58 5.71
CA ILE A 19 3.73 2.10 4.85
C ILE A 19 2.88 3.13 5.61
N PHE A 20 2.45 2.81 6.83
CA PHE A 20 1.65 3.75 7.64
C PHE A 20 2.41 5.03 8.01
N GLU A 21 3.72 4.95 8.27
CA GLU A 21 4.56 6.13 8.50
C GLU A 21 4.60 7.05 7.26
N LEU A 22 4.78 6.47 6.08
CA LEU A 22 4.78 7.21 4.81
C LEU A 22 3.40 7.79 4.47
N GLN A 23 2.32 7.07 4.76
CA GLN A 23 0.95 7.58 4.61
C GLN A 23 0.67 8.74 5.55
N ALA A 24 1.13 8.67 6.81
CA ALA A 24 1.01 9.78 7.76
C ALA A 24 1.77 11.02 7.29
N GLU A 25 2.96 10.83 6.71
CA GLU A 25 3.72 11.92 6.10
C GLU A 25 2.99 12.52 4.88
N LEU A 26 2.45 11.68 3.99
CA LEU A 26 1.64 12.14 2.86
C LEU A 26 0.43 12.95 3.33
N ALA A 27 -0.28 12.49 4.36
CA ALA A 27 -1.41 13.21 4.93
C ALA A 27 -1.02 14.60 5.44
N GLN A 28 0.13 14.73 6.11
CA GLN A 28 0.66 16.02 6.56
C GLN A 28 1.00 16.95 5.38
N LEU A 29 1.68 16.44 4.36
CA LEU A 29 2.03 17.22 3.17
C LEU A 29 0.79 17.67 2.38
N ILE A 30 -0.24 16.82 2.31
CA ILE A 30 -1.55 17.16 1.71
C ILE A 30 -2.23 18.26 2.54
N MET A 31 -2.27 18.13 3.87
CA MET A 31 -2.88 19.13 4.75
C MET A 31 -2.20 20.50 4.61
N LEU A 32 -0.86 20.55 4.57
CA LEU A 32 -0.10 21.78 4.32
C LEU A 32 -0.44 22.40 2.95
N SER A 33 -0.66 21.56 1.94
CA SER A 33 -1.03 22.02 0.59
C SER A 33 -2.46 22.56 0.53
N ILE A 34 -3.37 22.03 1.36
CA ILE A 34 -4.76 22.51 1.50
C ILE A 34 -4.82 23.81 2.32
N GLN A 35 -4.00 23.93 3.37
CA GLN A 35 -3.91 25.14 4.20
C GLN A 35 -3.29 26.33 3.45
N GLY A 36 -2.45 26.06 2.45
CA GLY A 36 -2.02 27.07 1.49
C GLY A 36 -3.14 27.49 0.52
N ALA A 37 -2.86 28.46 -0.35
CA ALA A 37 -3.75 28.72 -1.48
C ALA A 37 -3.76 27.48 -2.38
N PHE A 38 -4.83 26.68 -2.34
CA PHE A 38 -5.01 25.53 -3.21
C PHE A 38 -5.06 26.02 -4.66
N ILE A 39 -3.94 25.88 -5.38
CA ILE A 39 -3.85 26.20 -6.81
C ILE A 39 -4.01 24.89 -7.59
N PRO A 40 -5.08 24.75 -8.39
CA PRO A 40 -5.23 23.61 -9.29
C PRO A 40 -3.98 23.41 -10.15
N GLY A 41 -3.49 22.17 -10.22
CA GLY A 41 -2.27 21.83 -10.97
C GLY A 41 -0.96 22.03 -10.22
N TYR A 42 -0.96 22.69 -9.05
CA TYR A 42 0.27 22.92 -8.27
C TYR A 42 0.97 21.63 -7.86
N ARG A 43 0.22 20.53 -7.67
CA ARG A 43 0.75 19.17 -7.38
C ARG A 43 1.71 18.61 -8.45
N TYR A 44 1.66 19.15 -9.67
CA TYR A 44 2.51 18.70 -10.78
C TYR A 44 3.82 19.47 -10.88
N LEU A 45 3.93 20.62 -10.20
CA LEU A 45 5.14 21.43 -10.19
C LEU A 45 6.26 20.76 -9.37
N PRO A 46 7.54 20.98 -9.74
CA PRO A 46 8.68 20.40 -9.03
C PRO A 46 8.99 21.15 -7.72
N THR A 47 8.05 21.15 -6.77
CA THR A 47 8.28 21.70 -5.42
C THR A 47 8.91 20.64 -4.51
N LYS A 48 9.53 21.08 -3.40
CA LYS A 48 10.07 20.16 -2.38
C LYS A 48 8.98 19.21 -1.85
N ASN A 49 7.79 19.74 -1.54
CA ASN A 49 6.66 18.97 -1.04
C ASN A 49 6.19 17.94 -2.08
N ASN A 50 5.98 18.35 -3.33
CA ASN A 50 5.54 17.43 -4.39
C ASN A 50 6.58 16.34 -4.68
N THR A 51 7.86 16.68 -4.62
CA THR A 51 8.96 15.72 -4.79
C THR A 51 8.96 14.70 -3.65
N ARG A 52 8.78 15.15 -2.40
CA ARG A 52 8.69 14.25 -1.25
C ARG A 52 7.45 13.37 -1.30
N MET A 53 6.30 13.92 -1.68
CA MET A 53 5.07 13.15 -1.86
C MET A 53 5.24 12.05 -2.91
N LYS A 54 5.85 12.36 -4.06
CA LYS A 54 6.14 11.36 -5.11
C LYS A 54 7.10 10.28 -4.62
N ALA A 55 8.14 10.67 -3.87
CA ALA A 55 9.09 9.72 -3.30
C ALA A 55 8.42 8.78 -2.28
N ALA A 56 7.57 9.32 -1.40
CA ALA A 56 6.83 8.54 -0.41
C ALA A 56 5.83 7.56 -1.07
N ASP A 57 5.05 8.00 -2.07
CA ASP A 57 4.16 7.10 -2.81
C ASP A 57 4.94 6.01 -3.56
N SER A 58 6.08 6.35 -4.18
CA SER A 58 6.94 5.36 -4.82
C SER A 58 7.49 4.34 -3.82
N GLU A 59 7.88 4.76 -2.62
CA GLU A 59 8.37 3.87 -1.57
C GLU A 59 7.25 2.93 -1.08
N ILE A 60 6.04 3.44 -0.86
CA ILE A 60 4.84 2.64 -0.53
C ILE A 60 4.61 1.57 -1.60
N GLN A 61 4.62 1.95 -2.89
CA GLN A 61 4.41 1.02 -4.00
C GLN A 61 5.46 -0.09 -4.05
N VAL A 62 6.73 0.24 -3.79
CA VAL A 62 7.82 -0.74 -3.75
C VAL A 62 7.61 -1.73 -2.59
N ILE A 63 7.28 -1.23 -1.40
CA ILE A 63 7.08 -2.06 -0.21
C ILE A 63 5.87 -2.98 -0.42
N LEU A 64 4.71 -2.44 -0.81
CA LEU A 64 3.50 -3.23 -1.05
C LEU A 64 3.72 -4.33 -2.09
N ARG A 65 4.35 -3.99 -3.23
CA ARG A 65 4.71 -4.96 -4.26
C ARG A 65 5.63 -6.04 -3.72
N GLY A 66 6.59 -5.68 -2.87
CA GLY A 66 7.48 -6.63 -2.20
C GLY A 66 6.73 -7.63 -1.33
N ILE A 67 5.82 -7.16 -0.48
CA ILE A 67 5.02 -8.02 0.41
C ILE A 67 4.11 -8.94 -0.43
N ILE A 68 3.41 -8.40 -1.43
CA ILE A 68 2.51 -9.18 -2.30
C ILE A 68 3.29 -10.27 -3.03
N ASN A 69 4.41 -9.92 -3.68
CA ASN A 69 5.23 -10.89 -4.42
C ASN A 69 5.80 -11.98 -3.51
N LYS A 70 6.23 -11.63 -2.30
CA LYS A 70 6.71 -12.60 -1.30
C LYS A 70 5.63 -13.64 -0.98
N ARG A 71 4.38 -13.20 -0.84
CA ARG A 71 3.24 -14.09 -0.54
C ARG A 71 2.82 -14.96 -1.72
N LEU A 72 2.80 -14.39 -2.93
CA LEU A 72 2.52 -15.15 -4.14
C LEU A 72 3.54 -16.29 -4.31
N ARG A 73 4.83 -16.02 -4.09
CA ARG A 73 5.90 -17.05 -4.15
C ARG A 73 5.78 -18.11 -3.05
N ALA A 74 5.53 -17.71 -1.80
CA ALA A 74 5.32 -18.64 -0.70
C ALA A 74 4.15 -19.60 -1.02
N ARG A 75 3.09 -19.07 -1.62
CA ARG A 75 1.93 -19.87 -2.05
C ARG A 75 2.24 -20.80 -3.23
N GLU A 76 2.99 -20.34 -4.23
CA GLU A 76 3.48 -21.20 -5.32
C GLU A 76 4.35 -22.36 -4.79
N ALA A 77 5.08 -22.12 -3.69
CA ALA A 77 5.85 -23.15 -2.98
C ALA A 77 5.00 -24.07 -2.08
N GLY A 78 3.68 -23.87 -2.02
CA GLY A 78 2.76 -24.68 -1.22
C GLY A 78 2.72 -24.32 0.26
N GLU A 79 3.23 -23.16 0.66
CA GLU A 79 3.11 -22.67 2.04
C GLU A 79 1.65 -22.36 2.40
N ALA A 80 1.31 -22.52 3.68
CA ALA A 80 -0.02 -22.22 4.19
C ALA A 80 -0.34 -20.72 4.00
N PRO A 81 -1.58 -20.37 3.62
CA PRO A 81 -1.99 -18.99 3.51
C PRO A 81 -1.89 -18.23 4.83
N SER A 82 -1.72 -16.91 4.74
CA SER A 82 -1.68 -16.05 5.91
C SER A 82 -3.09 -15.56 6.27
N ASN A 83 -3.45 -15.59 7.55
CA ASN A 83 -4.78 -15.18 8.05
C ASN A 83 -4.89 -13.67 8.36
N ASP A 84 -4.07 -12.84 7.74
CA ASP A 84 -4.18 -11.38 7.83
C ASP A 84 -4.98 -10.81 6.65
N LEU A 85 -5.32 -9.51 6.69
CA LEU A 85 -6.19 -8.89 5.69
C LEU A 85 -5.65 -9.01 4.26
N LEU A 86 -4.34 -8.84 4.05
CA LEU A 86 -3.74 -9.03 2.73
C LEU A 86 -3.83 -10.50 2.28
N GLY A 87 -3.69 -11.45 3.20
CA GLY A 87 -3.83 -12.87 2.90
C GLY A 87 -5.26 -13.20 2.45
N ILE A 88 -6.25 -12.75 3.21
CA ILE A 88 -7.68 -12.90 2.89
C ILE A 88 -8.02 -12.25 1.54
N LEU A 89 -7.47 -11.07 1.26
CA LEU A 89 -7.66 -10.35 0.00
C LEU A 89 -7.11 -11.14 -1.20
N LEU A 90 -5.90 -11.70 -1.06
CA LEU A 90 -5.27 -12.52 -2.09
C LEU A 90 -6.00 -13.85 -2.32
N GLU A 91 -6.56 -14.45 -1.26
CA GLU A 91 -7.42 -15.64 -1.38
C GLU A 91 -8.72 -15.36 -2.10
N SER A 92 -9.42 -14.31 -1.69
CA SER A 92 -10.72 -13.91 -2.26
C SER A 92 -10.62 -13.59 -3.75
N ASN A 93 -9.50 -13.00 -4.16
CA ASN A 93 -9.20 -12.69 -5.56
C ASN A 93 -9.10 -13.97 -6.44
N MET A 94 -8.47 -15.03 -5.92
CA MET A 94 -8.27 -16.27 -6.70
C MET A 94 -9.57 -17.05 -6.94
N VAL A 95 -10.53 -16.99 -6.01
CA VAL A 95 -11.85 -17.60 -6.17
C VAL A 95 -12.61 -16.97 -7.36
N GLN A 96 -12.28 -15.73 -7.72
CA GLN A 96 -12.92 -14.96 -8.80
C GLN A 96 -12.17 -15.01 -10.15
N ALA A 97 -11.13 -15.85 -10.28
CA ALA A 97 -10.26 -15.95 -11.47
C ALA A 97 -10.95 -16.46 -12.77
N LYS A 98 -12.27 -16.64 -12.77
CA LYS A 98 -13.08 -16.94 -13.98
C LYS A 98 -13.45 -15.71 -14.81
N GLY A 99 -12.92 -14.53 -14.51
CA GLY A 99 -13.02 -13.35 -15.40
C GLY A 99 -12.95 -11.99 -14.72
N ASN A 100 -12.99 -11.93 -13.38
CA ASN A 100 -13.16 -10.67 -12.63
C ASN A 100 -12.19 -10.50 -11.43
N GLY A 101 -11.08 -11.23 -11.40
CA GLY A 101 -10.07 -11.13 -10.34
C GLY A 101 -9.32 -9.79 -10.37
N MET A 102 -8.99 -9.25 -9.19
CA MET A 102 -8.22 -8.00 -9.06
C MET A 102 -6.79 -8.19 -9.57
N SER A 103 -6.25 -7.18 -10.27
CA SER A 103 -4.83 -7.16 -10.63
C SER A 103 -3.95 -6.92 -9.40
N ILE A 104 -2.64 -7.17 -9.49
CA ILE A 104 -1.69 -6.78 -8.43
C ILE A 104 -1.80 -5.28 -8.12
N LYS A 105 -2.09 -4.45 -9.14
CA LYS A 105 -2.30 -3.02 -8.95
C LYS A 105 -3.53 -2.74 -8.10
N ASP A 106 -4.64 -3.40 -8.37
CA ASP A 106 -5.88 -3.21 -7.61
C ASP A 106 -5.69 -3.66 -6.16
N VAL A 107 -5.02 -4.80 -5.94
CA VAL A 107 -4.65 -5.27 -4.58
C VAL A 107 -3.78 -4.25 -3.84
N MET A 108 -2.82 -3.60 -4.52
CA MET A 108 -2.01 -2.54 -3.91
C MET A 108 -2.85 -1.31 -3.53
N GLU A 109 -3.80 -0.90 -4.38
CA GLU A 109 -4.68 0.23 -4.09
C GLU A 109 -5.62 -0.08 -2.92
N GLU A 110 -6.16 -1.30 -2.81
CA GLU A 110 -6.92 -1.74 -1.64
C GLU A 110 -6.07 -1.72 -0.36
N CYS A 111 -4.80 -2.16 -0.43
CA CYS A 111 -3.90 -2.12 0.73
C CYS A 111 -3.54 -0.71 1.20
N LYS A 112 -3.66 0.31 0.33
CA LYS A 112 -3.48 1.71 0.72
C LYS A 112 -4.68 2.26 1.51
N LEU A 113 -5.83 1.58 1.48
CA LEU A 113 -7.04 1.96 2.19
C LEU A 113 -7.14 1.37 3.60
N PHE A 114 -6.28 0.38 3.93
CA PHE A 114 -6.14 -0.17 5.27
C PHE A 114 -5.64 0.88 6.28
#